data_AF-A0A1J5X5T4-F1
#
_entry.id   AF-A0A1J5X5T4-F1
#
_cell.length_a   1.000
_cell.length_b   1.000
_cell.length_c   1.000
_cell.angle_alpha   90.00
_cell.angle_beta   90.00
_cell.angle_gamma   90.00
#
_symmetry.space_group_name_H-M   'P 1'
#
loop_
_entity.id
_entity.type
_entity.pdbx_description
1 polymer ?
#
loop_
_entity_poly.entity_id
_entity_poly.type
_entity_poly.pdbx_seq_one_letter_code
_entity_poly.pdbx_strand_id
1 'polypeptide(L)'
;MTRKEIDGRIVEVVENAKAKDHRALVVVFGDGRRTIPALHSLVSRNKARKIHPVLWCYKTELGFTALDKKRHRLQKSRESDPFDDFLSGTAVEYAYYSEAARTLGKTYEMAVLQDFEALTPNIIAGVVETVVGGGMVVLLLGKEHTLDSLADLRMDAHGWGVRSRFNTRFVRSLDHCENYVAIDSGWNVLNTPAKSEAKTAGNSIKGELEASTKAHPESASVFRLAKTTDQLRTLSALVECAQQAAGKPRTHRSVVSITAPRGRGKSATLGMAVACALLGETAAVAITSPTPQNTGVVFAFVAEALNALGMAAKY
;
A
#
# COMPACT_ATOMS: atom_id res chain seq x y z
N MET A 1 17.41 13.21 28.35
CA MET A 1 16.32 12.23 28.62
C MET A 1 16.80 10.86 28.18
N THR A 2 16.69 9.85 29.04
CA THR A 2 17.22 8.50 28.82
C THR A 2 16.61 7.84 27.58
N ARG A 3 17.47 7.50 26.62
CA ARG A 3 17.11 6.80 25.37
C ARG A 3 16.74 5.36 25.74
N LYS A 4 15.46 5.13 26.03
CA LYS A 4 14.97 3.77 26.33
C LYS A 4 15.11 2.93 25.07
N GLU A 5 15.74 1.76 25.20
CA GLU A 5 15.91 0.84 24.08
C GLU A 5 14.54 0.32 23.61
N ILE A 6 14.41 0.18 22.29
CA ILE A 6 13.21 -0.37 21.66
C ILE A 6 13.14 -1.86 22.03
N ASP A 7 11.97 -2.31 22.51
CA ASP A 7 11.73 -3.72 22.81
C ASP A 7 11.96 -4.59 21.56
N GLY A 8 12.78 -5.62 21.69
CA GLY A 8 13.17 -6.50 20.59
C GLY A 8 11.98 -7.15 19.87
N ARG A 9 10.84 -7.33 20.56
CA ARG A 9 9.62 -7.90 19.97
C ARG A 9 9.04 -7.02 18.86
N ILE A 10 9.16 -5.69 18.97
CA ILE A 10 8.68 -4.75 17.95
C ILE A 10 9.54 -4.90 16.69
N VAL A 11 10.86 -4.98 16.89
CA VAL A 11 11.82 -5.17 15.80
C VAL A 11 11.58 -6.50 15.12
N GLU A 12 11.40 -7.58 15.89
CA GLU A 12 11.13 -8.92 15.38
C GLU A 12 9.85 -8.96 14.52
N VAL A 13 8.74 -8.35 14.96
CA VAL A 13 7.49 -8.30 14.16
C VAL A 13 7.70 -7.58 12.83
N VAL A 14 8.40 -6.44 12.85
CA VAL A 14 8.66 -5.65 11.64
C VAL A 14 9.62 -6.39 10.68
N GLU A 15 10.68 -7.01 11.21
CA GLU A 15 11.64 -7.77 10.42
C GLU A 15 11.00 -9.04 9.84
N ASN A 16 10.17 -9.74 10.61
CA ASN A 16 9.42 -10.90 10.14
C ASN A 16 8.41 -10.52 9.04
N ALA A 17 7.69 -9.41 9.21
CA ALA A 17 6.78 -8.90 8.19
C ALA A 17 7.55 -8.55 6.90
N LYS A 18 8.72 -7.93 7.03
CA LYS A 18 9.59 -7.58 5.89
C LYS A 18 10.15 -8.80 5.18
N ALA A 19 10.60 -9.82 5.92
CA ALA A 19 11.13 -11.06 5.37
C ALA A 19 10.09 -11.84 4.55
N LYS A 20 8.82 -11.78 4.97
CA LYS A 20 7.69 -12.47 4.31
C LYS A 20 6.96 -11.62 3.27
N ASP A 21 7.37 -10.37 3.05
CA ASP A 21 6.60 -9.38 2.27
C ASP A 21 5.17 -9.16 2.77
N HIS A 22 4.96 -9.32 4.07
CA HIS A 22 3.70 -9.06 4.75
C HIS A 22 3.65 -7.61 5.27
N ARG A 23 2.44 -7.10 5.46
CA ARG A 23 2.20 -5.79 6.09
C ARG A 23 2.16 -5.98 7.60
N ALA A 24 2.83 -5.09 8.35
CA ALA A 24 2.73 -5.05 9.81
C ALA A 24 1.66 -4.04 10.25
N LEU A 25 0.89 -4.37 11.28
CA LEU A 25 -0.03 -3.46 11.95
C LEU A 25 0.54 -3.09 13.32
N VAL A 26 0.72 -1.79 13.56
CA VAL A 26 1.18 -1.27 14.85
C VAL A 26 0.12 -0.35 15.42
N VAL A 27 -0.40 -0.68 16.59
CA VAL A 27 -1.30 0.22 17.34
C VAL A 27 -0.46 0.95 18.37
N VAL A 28 -0.45 2.28 18.28
CA VAL A 28 0.31 3.16 19.17
C VAL A 28 -0.65 3.89 20.08
N PHE A 29 -0.48 3.71 21.39
CA PHE A 29 -1.18 4.47 22.42
C PHE A 29 -0.33 5.66 22.87
N GLY A 30 -0.88 6.85 22.71
CA GLY A 30 -0.30 8.11 23.12
C GLY A 30 0.34 8.92 22.00
N ASP A 31 1.33 9.73 22.35
CA ASP A 31 1.86 10.73 21.42
C ASP A 31 2.73 10.09 20.33
N GLY A 32 2.30 10.29 19.09
CA GLY A 32 2.95 9.80 17.88
C GLY A 32 4.25 10.51 17.52
N ARG A 33 4.51 11.71 18.08
CA ARG A 33 5.65 12.56 17.68
C ARG A 33 6.99 11.84 17.78
N ARG A 34 7.21 11.03 18.82
CA ARG A 34 8.48 10.29 19.00
C ARG A 34 8.46 8.89 18.39
N THR A 35 7.30 8.24 18.37
CA THR A 35 7.18 6.84 17.95
C THR A 35 7.18 6.70 16.43
N ILE A 36 6.49 7.59 15.71
CA ILE A 36 6.36 7.51 14.24
C ILE A 36 7.71 7.63 13.53
N PRO A 37 8.57 8.63 13.81
CA PRO A 37 9.90 8.74 13.17
C PRO A 37 10.78 7.50 13.40
N ALA A 38 10.75 6.96 14.62
CA ALA A 38 11.52 5.80 14.98
C ALA A 38 11.00 4.52 14.30
N LEU A 39 9.68 4.34 14.23
CA LEU A 39 9.07 3.26 13.48
C LEU A 39 9.38 3.37 11.98
N HIS A 40 9.37 4.58 11.41
CA HIS A 40 9.79 4.81 10.03
C HIS A 40 11.26 4.42 9.81
N SER A 41 12.13 4.79 10.75
CA SER A 41 13.53 4.37 10.71
C SER A 41 13.69 2.84 10.71
N LEU A 42 12.82 2.09 11.38
CA LEU A 42 12.85 0.63 11.40
C LEU A 42 12.49 0.04 10.04
N VAL A 43 11.43 0.56 9.41
CA VAL A 43 10.99 0.09 8.08
C VAL A 43 12.05 0.44 7.02
N SER A 44 12.60 1.65 7.06
CA SER A 44 13.54 2.16 6.06
C SER A 44 15.01 1.73 6.25
N ARG A 45 15.37 1.08 7.37
CA ARG A 45 16.75 0.61 7.67
C ARG A 45 17.36 -0.29 6.59
N ASN A 46 16.53 -0.98 5.81
CA ASN A 46 16.99 -1.84 4.73
C ASN A 46 16.72 -1.16 3.36
N LYS A 47 17.71 -0.40 2.88
CA LYS A 47 17.69 0.45 1.68
C LYS A 47 17.63 -0.30 0.34
N ALA A 48 17.51 -1.62 0.33
CA ALA A 48 17.50 -2.43 -0.90
C ALA A 48 16.23 -2.23 -1.75
N ARG A 49 15.21 -1.55 -1.25
CA ARG A 49 13.92 -1.33 -1.92
C ARG A 49 13.73 0.12 -2.34
N LYS A 50 12.90 0.32 -3.36
CA LYS A 50 12.40 1.64 -3.75
C LYS A 50 11.73 2.30 -2.54
N ILE A 51 12.17 3.51 -2.21
CA ILE A 51 11.59 4.30 -1.11
C ILE A 51 10.22 4.78 -1.59
N HIS A 52 9.19 4.51 -0.79
CA HIS A 52 7.83 4.97 -1.04
C HIS A 52 7.46 6.07 -0.03
N PRO A 53 6.58 7.02 -0.40
CA PRO A 53 6.16 8.06 0.53
C PRO A 53 5.40 7.48 1.73
N VAL A 54 5.27 8.29 2.78
CA VAL A 54 4.43 7.99 3.95
C VAL A 54 3.07 8.67 3.77
N LEU A 55 1.99 7.95 4.02
CA LEU A 55 0.63 8.50 4.03
C LEU A 55 0.23 8.86 5.47
N TRP A 56 -0.28 10.07 5.68
CA TRP A 56 -0.86 10.48 6.96
C TRP A 56 -2.33 10.86 6.77
N CYS A 57 -3.22 10.07 7.37
CA CYS A 57 -4.66 10.32 7.35
C CYS A 57 -5.18 10.81 8.70
N TYR A 58 -6.03 11.83 8.65
CA TYR A 58 -6.58 12.49 9.83
C TYR A 58 -7.97 13.06 9.54
N LYS A 59 -8.74 13.34 10.60
CA LYS A 59 -10.10 13.88 10.51
C LYS A 59 -10.11 15.41 10.55
N THR A 60 -9.60 16.00 11.63
CA THR A 60 -9.75 17.43 11.93
C THR A 60 -8.41 18.15 11.84
N GLU A 61 -7.49 17.89 12.77
CA GLU A 61 -6.21 18.60 12.85
C GLU A 61 -5.05 17.64 13.08
N LEU A 62 -4.00 17.84 12.30
CA LEU A 62 -2.66 17.41 12.65
C LEU A 62 -2.24 18.35 13.79
N GLY A 63 -2.15 17.84 15.03
CA GLY A 63 -1.72 18.60 16.22
C GLY A 63 -0.28 19.16 16.14
N PHE A 64 0.28 19.31 14.95
CA PHE A 64 1.51 19.97 14.56
C PHE A 64 1.21 20.75 13.26
N THR A 65 0.85 22.02 13.37
CA THR A 65 0.59 22.85 12.18
C THR A 65 1.90 23.34 11.56
N ALA A 66 1.84 23.84 10.32
CA ALA A 66 2.93 24.58 9.66
C ALA A 66 3.46 25.80 10.49
N LEU A 67 2.77 26.18 11.57
CA LEU A 67 3.23 27.13 12.58
C LEU A 67 4.41 26.60 13.41
N ASP A 68 4.58 25.29 13.56
CA ASP A 68 5.76 24.71 14.23
C ASP A 68 7.02 24.88 13.38
N LYS A 69 6.90 24.83 12.03
CA LYS A 69 7.99 25.24 11.11
C LYS A 69 8.41 26.71 11.29
N LYS A 70 7.47 27.59 11.69
CA LYS A 70 7.74 29.02 11.91
C LYS A 70 8.28 29.28 13.34
N ARG A 71 7.81 28.54 14.35
CA ARG A 71 8.31 28.60 15.74
C ARG A 71 9.73 28.04 15.88
N HIS A 72 10.05 26.92 15.21
CA HIS A 72 11.41 26.34 15.25
C HIS A 72 12.46 27.16 14.48
N ARG A 73 12.06 27.94 13.48
CA ARG A 73 12.95 28.90 12.81
C ARG A 73 13.42 30.02 13.73
N LEU A 74 12.63 30.35 14.76
CA LEU A 74 12.92 31.37 15.78
C LEU A 74 13.64 30.77 17.01
N GLN A 75 13.36 29.51 17.37
CA GLN A 75 14.06 28.79 18.43
C GLN A 75 15.13 27.86 17.87
N LYS A 76 16.28 28.44 17.53
CA LYS A 76 17.53 27.73 17.20
C LYS A 76 18.17 27.12 18.46
N SER A 77 17.40 26.40 19.29
CA SER A 77 17.90 25.70 20.48
C SER A 77 18.32 24.27 20.11
N ARG A 78 19.62 24.10 19.84
CA ARG A 78 20.56 22.96 19.95
C ARG A 78 20.16 21.46 19.99
N GLU A 79 18.90 21.04 20.03
CA GLU A 79 18.50 19.64 19.81
C GLU A 79 17.39 19.60 18.76
N SER A 80 17.66 19.03 17.57
CA SER A 80 16.62 18.82 16.57
C SER A 80 15.64 17.76 17.08
N ASP A 81 14.34 18.05 17.06
CA ASP A 81 13.32 17.04 17.37
C ASP A 81 13.36 15.99 16.24
N PRO A 82 13.52 14.68 16.55
CA PRO A 82 13.46 13.63 15.54
C PRO A 82 12.20 13.67 14.66
N PHE A 83 11.13 14.27 15.15
CA PHE A 83 9.91 14.49 14.39
C PHE A 83 10.07 15.52 13.26
N ASP A 84 10.74 16.64 13.53
CA ASP A 84 10.99 17.67 12.52
C ASP A 84 11.98 17.19 11.44
N ASP A 85 12.97 16.42 11.86
CA ASP A 85 13.90 15.74 10.95
C ASP A 85 13.15 14.74 10.05
N PHE A 86 12.17 14.02 10.59
CA PHE A 86 11.30 13.13 9.81
C PHE A 86 10.43 13.89 8.80
N LEU A 87 9.78 14.98 9.22
CA LEU A 87 8.92 15.79 8.35
C LEU A 87 9.68 16.52 7.24
N SER A 88 10.94 16.86 7.48
CA SER A 88 11.79 17.52 6.48
C SER A 88 12.50 16.53 5.56
N GLY A 89 12.89 15.36 6.08
CA GLY A 89 13.62 14.34 5.32
C GLY A 89 12.76 13.35 4.53
N THR A 90 11.47 13.22 4.88
CA THR A 90 10.58 12.20 4.29
C THR A 90 9.47 12.84 3.46
N ALA A 91 9.15 12.24 2.32
CA ALA A 91 7.97 12.62 1.54
C ALA A 91 6.70 12.12 2.25
N VAL A 92 6.02 13.01 2.96
CA VAL A 92 4.73 12.72 3.64
C VAL A 92 3.58 13.29 2.82
N GLU A 93 2.65 12.43 2.38
CA GLU A 93 1.39 12.84 1.77
C GLU A 93 0.30 12.91 2.86
N TYR A 94 -0.32 14.08 2.98
CA TYR A 94 -1.42 14.31 3.91
C TYR A 94 -2.76 14.15 3.19
N ALA A 95 -3.68 13.40 3.79
CA ALA A 95 -5.02 13.21 3.24
C ALA A 95 -6.08 13.24 4.34
N TYR A 96 -7.16 13.98 4.12
CA TYR A 96 -8.34 13.86 4.95
C TYR A 96 -9.04 12.52 4.72
N TYR A 97 -9.75 12.03 5.72
CA TYR A 97 -10.57 10.82 5.57
C TYR A 97 -11.65 10.95 4.49
N SER A 98 -12.19 12.14 4.26
CA SER A 98 -13.10 12.45 3.15
C SER A 98 -12.44 12.28 1.78
N GLU A 99 -11.12 12.48 1.70
CA GLU A 99 -10.32 12.40 0.48
C GLU A 99 -9.58 11.06 0.34
N ALA A 100 -9.80 10.10 1.24
CA ALA A 100 -9.09 8.82 1.25
C ALA A 100 -9.22 8.06 -0.08
N ALA A 101 -10.28 8.29 -0.88
CA ALA A 101 -10.41 7.71 -2.21
C ALA A 101 -9.32 8.17 -3.19
N ARG A 102 -8.69 9.33 -2.99
CA ARG A 102 -7.58 9.86 -3.81
C ARG A 102 -6.30 9.04 -3.66
N THR A 103 -6.12 8.37 -2.52
CA THR A 103 -4.91 7.59 -2.26
C THR A 103 -4.91 6.26 -3.01
N LEU A 104 -6.07 5.84 -3.53
CA LEU A 104 -6.20 4.63 -4.34
C LEU A 104 -5.36 4.73 -5.61
N GLY A 105 -4.65 3.65 -5.94
CA GLY A 105 -3.73 3.59 -7.08
C GLY A 105 -2.32 4.10 -6.80
N LYS A 106 -2.09 4.72 -5.62
CA LYS A 106 -0.76 5.04 -5.11
C LYS A 106 -0.27 3.95 -4.16
N THR A 107 1.04 3.94 -3.92
CA THR A 107 1.69 3.00 -3.00
C THR A 107 2.56 3.72 -1.98
N TYR A 108 2.43 3.33 -0.72
CA TYR A 108 3.11 3.94 0.43
C TYR A 108 3.91 2.90 1.21
N GLU A 109 5.00 3.34 1.83
CA GLU A 109 5.83 2.50 2.73
C GLU A 109 5.16 2.35 4.10
N MET A 110 4.55 3.44 4.55
CA MET A 110 3.86 3.52 5.83
C MET A 110 2.57 4.32 5.68
N ALA A 111 1.52 3.89 6.38
CA ALA A 111 0.30 4.66 6.54
C ALA A 111 0.02 4.91 8.02
N VAL A 112 -0.09 6.18 8.41
CA VAL A 112 -0.47 6.63 9.74
C VAL A 112 -1.94 7.03 9.72
N LEU A 113 -2.74 6.38 10.55
CA LEU A 113 -4.17 6.60 10.72
C LEU A 113 -4.42 7.20 12.10
N GLN A 114 -4.80 8.47 12.14
CA GLN A 114 -5.16 9.20 13.37
C GLN A 114 -6.68 9.16 13.61
N ASP A 115 -7.16 9.48 14.81
CA ASP A 115 -8.60 9.68 15.08
C ASP A 115 -9.46 8.44 14.76
N PHE A 116 -9.30 7.38 15.55
CA PHE A 116 -9.98 6.10 15.31
C PHE A 116 -11.52 6.23 15.23
N GLU A 117 -12.11 7.21 15.92
CA GLU A 117 -13.56 7.50 15.87
C GLU A 117 -14.11 7.79 14.46
N ALA A 118 -13.27 8.29 13.54
CA ALA A 118 -13.64 8.59 12.16
C ALA A 118 -13.36 7.44 11.19
N LEU A 119 -12.68 6.38 11.64
CA LEU A 119 -12.28 5.28 10.76
C LEU A 119 -13.45 4.37 10.41
N THR A 120 -13.96 4.52 9.19
CA THR A 120 -14.91 3.55 8.64
C THR A 120 -14.18 2.31 8.09
N PRO A 121 -14.83 1.14 8.04
CA PRO A 121 -14.22 -0.07 7.49
C PRO A 121 -13.73 0.11 6.04
N ASN A 122 -14.44 0.91 5.24
CA ASN A 122 -14.06 1.20 3.86
C ASN A 122 -12.76 2.00 3.77
N ILE A 123 -12.56 2.99 4.66
CA ILE A 123 -11.31 3.76 4.73
C ILE A 123 -10.16 2.85 5.16
N ILE A 124 -10.36 2.04 6.21
CA ILE A 124 -9.32 1.11 6.69
C ILE A 124 -8.91 0.17 5.55
N ALA A 125 -9.88 -0.46 4.87
CA ALA A 125 -9.59 -1.35 3.75
C ALA A 125 -8.84 -0.64 2.61
N GLY A 126 -9.29 0.56 2.23
CA GLY A 126 -8.67 1.35 1.17
C GLY A 126 -7.22 1.75 1.50
N VAL A 127 -6.96 2.24 2.71
CA VAL A 127 -5.62 2.68 3.12
C VAL A 127 -4.68 1.48 3.29
N VAL A 128 -5.13 0.40 3.94
CA VAL A 128 -4.31 -0.80 4.14
C VAL A 128 -3.89 -1.42 2.80
N GLU A 129 -4.73 -1.37 1.76
CA GLU A 129 -4.40 -1.83 0.40
C GLU A 129 -3.29 -1.01 -0.28
N THR A 130 -3.11 0.27 0.08
CA THR A 130 -2.07 1.13 -0.52
C THR A 130 -0.69 0.91 0.09
N VAL A 131 -0.58 0.21 1.21
CA VAL A 131 0.71 -0.08 1.86
C VAL A 131 1.39 -1.29 1.20
N VAL A 132 2.67 -1.15 0.88
CA VAL A 132 3.45 -2.21 0.24
C VAL A 132 3.77 -3.38 1.19
N GLY A 133 4.11 -4.54 0.62
CA GLY A 133 4.63 -5.69 1.39
C GLY A 133 5.95 -5.32 2.10
N GLY A 134 6.05 -5.67 3.38
CA GLY A 134 7.12 -5.22 4.27
C GLY A 134 6.96 -3.78 4.77
N GLY A 135 5.89 -3.08 4.38
CA GLY A 135 5.50 -1.80 4.94
C GLY A 135 4.67 -1.94 6.22
N MET A 136 4.24 -0.80 6.76
CA MET A 136 3.58 -0.75 8.07
C MET A 136 2.35 0.16 8.09
N VAL A 137 1.29 -0.31 8.74
CA VAL A 137 0.10 0.47 9.06
C VAL A 137 0.15 0.82 10.53
N VAL A 138 0.07 2.11 10.85
CA VAL A 138 0.11 2.64 12.21
C VAL A 138 -1.25 3.22 12.56
N LEU A 139 -1.89 2.70 13.61
CA LEU A 139 -3.09 3.28 14.21
C LEU A 139 -2.67 4.08 15.44
N LEU A 140 -2.90 5.39 15.40
CA LEU A 140 -2.58 6.29 16.52
C LEU A 140 -3.83 6.52 17.37
N LEU A 141 -3.75 6.14 18.64
CA LEU A 141 -4.79 6.30 19.64
C LEU A 141 -4.29 7.24 20.75
N GLY A 142 -5.17 8.06 21.32
CA GLY A 142 -4.84 8.90 22.48
C GLY A 142 -4.47 8.08 23.73
N LYS A 143 -3.80 8.71 24.71
CA LYS A 143 -3.34 8.05 25.95
C LYS A 143 -4.50 7.62 26.84
N GLU A 144 -5.63 8.28 26.71
CA GLU A 144 -6.88 8.01 27.40
C GLU A 144 -7.53 6.70 26.96
N HIS A 145 -7.14 6.16 25.81
CA HIS A 145 -7.71 4.94 25.27
C HIS A 145 -6.89 3.71 25.63
N THR A 146 -7.58 2.61 25.89
CA THR A 146 -7.04 1.26 26.00
C THR A 146 -7.68 0.36 24.94
N LEU A 147 -7.14 -0.83 24.70
CA LEU A 147 -7.74 -1.79 23.77
C LEU A 147 -9.20 -2.13 24.15
N ASP A 148 -9.49 -2.26 25.44
CA ASP A 148 -10.86 -2.51 25.91
C ASP A 148 -11.77 -1.29 25.73
N SER A 149 -11.26 -0.08 26.03
CA SER A 149 -11.98 1.17 25.78
C SER A 149 -12.30 1.37 24.30
N LEU A 150 -11.45 0.87 23.40
CA LEU A 150 -11.65 0.95 21.96
C LEU A 150 -12.93 0.21 21.53
N ALA A 151 -13.24 -0.93 22.15
CA ALA A 151 -14.43 -1.72 21.84
C ALA A 151 -15.74 -0.97 22.12
N ASP A 152 -15.70 -0.03 23.06
CA ASP A 152 -16.84 0.81 23.48
C ASP A 152 -16.77 2.24 22.93
N LEU A 153 -15.73 2.56 22.16
CA LEU A 153 -15.58 3.87 21.55
C LEU A 153 -16.76 4.14 20.60
N ARG A 154 -17.31 5.35 20.70
CA ARG A 154 -18.33 5.83 19.77
C ARG A 154 -17.66 6.23 18.45
N MET A 155 -18.22 5.74 17.34
CA MET A 155 -17.80 6.15 16.00
C MET A 155 -18.69 7.28 15.49
N ASP A 156 -18.14 8.17 14.66
CA ASP A 156 -18.90 9.28 14.06
C ASP A 156 -20.09 8.82 13.21
N ALA A 157 -19.96 7.65 12.59
CA ALA A 157 -21.01 7.05 11.77
C ALA A 157 -22.23 6.56 12.58
N HIS A 158 -22.14 6.52 13.92
CA HIS A 158 -23.19 6.03 14.80
C HIS A 158 -24.01 7.18 15.42
N GLY A 159 -25.33 7.04 15.37
CA GLY A 159 -26.26 7.90 16.10
C GLY A 159 -26.07 7.83 17.62
N TRP A 160 -26.69 8.77 18.33
CA TRP A 160 -26.63 8.83 19.78
C TRP A 160 -27.21 7.55 20.42
N GLY A 161 -26.49 6.95 21.37
CA GLY A 161 -26.93 5.75 22.10
C GLY A 161 -26.64 4.41 21.43
N VAL A 162 -25.91 4.38 20.31
CA VAL A 162 -25.60 3.13 19.59
C VAL A 162 -24.16 2.66 19.86
N ARG A 163 -24.02 1.45 20.42
CA ARG A 163 -22.71 0.80 20.62
C ARG A 163 -22.17 0.23 19.31
N SER A 164 -20.89 0.46 19.02
CA SER A 164 -20.23 -0.05 17.81
C SER A 164 -19.92 -1.55 17.94
N ARG A 165 -20.72 -2.41 17.28
CA ARG A 165 -20.36 -3.84 17.13
C ARG A 165 -19.09 -4.03 16.30
N PHE A 166 -18.80 -3.07 15.41
CA PHE A 166 -17.59 -3.09 14.59
C PHE A 166 -16.34 -3.00 15.46
N ASN A 167 -16.30 -2.09 16.43
CA ASN A 167 -15.12 -1.88 17.27
C ASN A 167 -14.86 -3.10 18.14
N THR A 168 -15.90 -3.69 18.74
CA THR A 168 -15.77 -4.94 19.49
C THR A 168 -15.20 -6.07 18.61
N ARG A 169 -15.65 -6.19 17.37
CA ARG A 169 -15.12 -7.17 16.41
C ARG A 169 -13.69 -6.84 15.99
N PHE A 170 -13.37 -5.57 15.79
CA PHE A 170 -12.05 -5.10 15.41
C PHE A 170 -11.03 -5.50 16.47
N VAL A 171 -11.27 -5.18 17.75
CA VAL A 171 -10.39 -5.55 18.86
C VAL A 171 -10.18 -7.08 18.91
N ARG A 172 -11.25 -7.88 18.84
CA ARG A 172 -11.17 -9.35 18.81
C ARG A 172 -10.41 -9.90 17.60
N SER A 173 -10.41 -9.18 16.48
CA SER A 173 -9.67 -9.58 15.28
C SER A 173 -8.17 -9.35 15.42
N LEU A 174 -7.74 -8.40 16.28
CA LEU A 174 -6.32 -8.16 16.56
C LEU A 174 -5.68 -9.36 17.26
N ASP A 175 -6.43 -10.07 18.11
CA ASP A 175 -5.94 -11.28 18.79
C ASP A 175 -5.57 -12.41 17.82
N HIS A 176 -6.21 -12.43 16.63
CA HIS A 176 -5.96 -13.42 15.57
C HIS A 176 -4.97 -12.91 14.51
N CYS A 177 -4.49 -11.67 14.63
CA CYS A 177 -3.61 -11.06 13.64
C CYS A 177 -2.15 -11.43 13.97
N GLU A 178 -1.47 -12.16 13.09
CA GLU A 178 -0.09 -12.62 13.34
C GLU A 178 0.97 -11.51 13.25
N ASN A 179 0.73 -10.46 12.46
CA ASN A 179 1.69 -9.37 12.22
C ASN A 179 1.23 -8.08 12.91
N TYR A 180 0.79 -8.19 14.16
CA TYR A 180 0.24 -7.11 14.96
C TYR A 180 1.07 -6.85 16.21
N VAL A 181 1.29 -5.59 16.58
CA VAL A 181 1.84 -5.24 17.89
C VAL A 181 1.20 -3.96 18.43
N ALA A 182 0.86 -3.97 19.72
CA ALA A 182 0.35 -2.81 20.43
C ALA A 182 1.44 -2.23 21.32
N ILE A 183 1.71 -0.93 21.21
CA ILE A 183 2.77 -0.25 21.95
C ILE A 183 2.25 1.01 22.63
N ASP A 184 2.83 1.35 23.77
CA ASP A 184 2.69 2.66 24.39
C ASP A 184 3.79 3.61 23.88
N SER A 185 3.57 4.92 24.03
CA SER A 185 4.51 6.02 23.84
C SER A 185 5.89 5.82 24.49
N GLY A 186 5.98 4.97 25.52
CA GLY A 186 7.22 4.56 26.18
C GLY A 186 7.93 3.33 25.60
N TRP A 187 7.56 2.86 24.40
CA TRP A 187 8.06 1.62 23.76
C TRP A 187 7.77 0.33 24.53
N ASN A 188 6.82 0.37 25.45
CA ASN A 188 6.37 -0.81 26.15
C ASN A 188 5.37 -1.55 25.27
N VAL A 189 5.56 -2.85 25.09
CA VAL A 189 4.62 -3.68 24.34
C VAL A 189 3.45 -4.05 25.25
N LEU A 190 2.25 -3.63 24.85
CA LEU A 190 1.00 -3.88 25.56
C LEU A 190 0.34 -5.19 25.13
N ASN A 191 0.45 -5.53 23.84
CA ASN A 191 -0.08 -6.77 23.29
C ASN A 191 0.77 -7.22 22.09
N THR A 192 0.95 -8.53 21.97
CA THR A 192 1.71 -9.19 20.89
C THR A 192 0.86 -10.28 20.26
N PRO A 193 1.11 -10.62 19.00
CA PRO A 193 0.32 -11.63 18.34
C PRO A 193 0.61 -13.00 18.97
N ALA A 194 -0.37 -13.91 18.93
CA ALA A 194 -0.11 -15.30 19.28
C ALA A 194 0.98 -15.85 18.35
N LYS A 195 2.05 -16.43 18.92
CA LYS A 195 3.17 -16.97 18.14
C LYS A 195 2.66 -17.97 17.10
N SER A 196 2.97 -17.72 15.83
CA SER A 196 2.69 -18.63 14.72
C SER A 196 4.00 -18.93 14.00
N GLU A 197 4.35 -20.22 13.93
CA GLU A 197 5.50 -20.71 13.17
C GLU A 197 5.27 -20.50 11.68
N ALA A 198 6.22 -19.82 11.04
CA ALA A 198 6.08 -19.40 9.65
C ALA A 198 6.45 -20.50 8.66
N LYS A 199 5.51 -20.89 7.80
CA LYS A 199 5.80 -21.62 6.56
C LYS A 199 5.99 -20.62 5.42
N THR A 200 7.20 -20.55 4.87
CA THR A 200 7.52 -19.71 3.71
C THR A 200 7.08 -20.43 2.43
N ALA A 201 5.95 -20.03 1.85
CA ALA A 201 5.54 -20.51 0.52
C ALA A 201 6.17 -19.61 -0.55
N GLY A 202 7.41 -19.91 -0.94
CA GLY A 202 8.07 -19.25 -2.07
C GLY A 202 7.63 -19.88 -3.39
N ASN A 203 6.57 -19.36 -4.01
CA ASN A 203 6.23 -19.75 -5.38
C ASN A 203 7.23 -19.09 -6.35
N SER A 204 8.12 -19.88 -6.95
CA SER A 204 9.09 -19.36 -7.92
C SER A 204 8.40 -19.07 -9.26
N ILE A 205 8.48 -17.82 -9.73
CA ILE A 205 7.89 -17.35 -11.00
C ILE A 205 8.73 -17.77 -12.22
N LYS A 206 9.98 -18.20 -12.02
CA LYS A 206 10.98 -18.36 -13.10
C LYS A 206 10.54 -19.34 -14.20
N GLY A 207 9.94 -20.48 -13.85
CA GLY A 207 9.54 -21.49 -14.83
C GLY A 207 8.45 -21.02 -15.80
N GLU A 208 7.43 -20.32 -15.30
CA GLU A 208 6.34 -19.82 -16.16
C GLU A 208 6.76 -18.62 -17.02
N LEU A 209 7.67 -17.80 -16.50
CA LEU A 209 8.24 -16.68 -17.26
C LEU A 209 9.02 -17.19 -18.48
N GLU A 210 9.86 -18.22 -18.30
CA GLU A 210 10.61 -18.84 -19.40
C GLU A 210 9.68 -19.45 -20.46
N ALA A 211 8.61 -20.12 -20.03
CA ALA A 211 7.60 -20.68 -20.95
C ALA A 211 6.88 -19.58 -21.76
N SER A 212 6.42 -18.51 -21.09
CA SER A 212 5.70 -17.40 -21.74
C SER A 212 6.61 -16.61 -22.70
N THR A 213 7.88 -16.45 -22.32
CA THR A 213 8.89 -15.76 -23.17
C THR A 213 9.19 -16.55 -24.44
N LYS A 214 9.22 -17.89 -24.36
CA LYS A 214 9.40 -18.76 -25.53
C LYS A 214 8.17 -18.76 -26.45
N ALA A 215 6.97 -18.69 -25.88
CA ALA A 215 5.72 -18.67 -26.65
C ALA A 215 5.54 -17.37 -27.45
N HIS A 216 5.98 -16.23 -26.92
CA HIS A 216 5.87 -14.94 -27.59
C HIS A 216 7.22 -14.21 -27.66
N PRO A 217 8.09 -14.57 -28.63
CA PRO A 217 9.44 -14.02 -28.73
C PRO A 217 9.46 -12.51 -29.01
N GLU A 218 8.51 -12.00 -29.79
CA GLU A 218 8.45 -10.57 -30.17
C GLU A 218 8.07 -9.65 -29.00
N SER A 219 7.23 -10.13 -28.08
CA SER A 219 6.81 -9.40 -26.87
C SER A 219 7.55 -9.85 -25.61
N ALA A 220 8.63 -10.62 -25.74
CA ALA A 220 9.40 -11.20 -24.64
C ALA A 220 9.82 -10.16 -23.58
N SER A 221 10.16 -8.94 -23.99
CA SER A 221 10.55 -7.87 -23.07
C SER A 221 9.38 -7.38 -22.19
N VAL A 222 8.15 -7.39 -22.71
CA VAL A 222 6.94 -7.03 -21.95
C VAL A 222 6.59 -8.11 -20.94
N PHE A 223 6.70 -9.39 -21.29
CA PHE A 223 6.47 -10.49 -20.36
C PHE A 223 7.42 -10.45 -19.15
N ARG A 224 8.64 -9.93 -19.32
CA ARG A 224 9.59 -9.73 -18.21
C ARG A 224 9.17 -8.64 -17.20
N LEU A 225 8.25 -7.75 -17.58
CA LEU A 225 7.70 -6.73 -16.66
C LEU A 225 6.66 -7.33 -15.69
N ALA A 226 6.07 -8.48 -16.02
CA ALA A 226 5.07 -9.12 -15.18
C ALA A 226 5.70 -9.64 -13.87
N LYS A 227 5.00 -9.41 -12.76
CA LYS A 227 5.50 -9.72 -11.41
C LYS A 227 4.97 -11.02 -10.85
N THR A 228 3.91 -11.59 -11.43
CA THR A 228 3.27 -12.81 -10.93
C THR A 228 2.96 -13.77 -12.06
N THR A 229 2.87 -15.06 -11.73
CA THR A 229 2.40 -16.12 -12.62
C THR A 229 1.01 -15.83 -13.18
N ASP A 230 0.09 -15.34 -12.35
CA ASP A 230 -1.26 -14.96 -12.81
C ASP A 230 -1.24 -13.81 -13.82
N GLN A 231 -0.35 -12.82 -13.64
CA GLN A 231 -0.18 -11.75 -14.61
C GLN A 231 0.35 -12.27 -15.95
N LEU A 232 1.32 -13.20 -15.92
CA LEU A 232 1.87 -13.83 -17.12
C LEU A 232 0.78 -14.59 -17.88
N ARG A 233 0.04 -15.47 -17.21
CA ARG A 233 -1.04 -16.26 -17.81
C ARG A 233 -2.14 -15.37 -18.40
N THR A 234 -2.53 -14.33 -17.66
CA THR A 234 -3.55 -13.37 -18.14
C THR A 234 -3.05 -12.59 -19.35
N LEU A 235 -1.77 -12.17 -19.34
CA LEU A 235 -1.16 -11.45 -20.45
C LEU A 235 -1.07 -12.34 -21.70
N SER A 236 -0.61 -13.60 -21.58
CA SER A 236 -0.59 -14.56 -22.69
C SER A 236 -1.98 -14.73 -23.31
N ALA A 237 -3.00 -14.97 -22.49
CA ALA A 237 -4.38 -15.15 -22.97
C ALA A 237 -4.92 -13.92 -23.71
N LEU A 238 -4.57 -12.70 -23.25
CA LEU A 238 -4.97 -11.46 -23.92
C LEU A 238 -4.25 -11.27 -25.26
N VAL A 239 -2.95 -11.56 -25.31
CA VAL A 239 -2.15 -11.46 -26.55
C VAL A 239 -2.63 -12.46 -27.59
N GLU A 240 -2.84 -13.71 -27.20
CA GLU A 240 -3.40 -14.75 -28.09
C GLU A 240 -4.78 -14.36 -28.62
N CYS A 241 -5.65 -13.81 -27.76
CA CYS A 241 -6.97 -13.35 -28.17
C CYS A 241 -6.90 -12.18 -29.16
N ALA A 242 -5.98 -11.23 -28.94
CA ALA A 242 -5.75 -10.11 -29.84
C ALA A 242 -5.21 -10.57 -31.20
N GLN A 243 -4.25 -11.50 -31.23
CA GLN A 243 -3.71 -12.08 -32.46
C GLN A 243 -4.77 -12.85 -33.25
N GLN A 244 -5.61 -13.64 -32.57
CA GLN A 244 -6.73 -14.33 -33.21
C GLN A 244 -7.78 -13.37 -33.78
N ALA A 245 -7.97 -12.20 -33.16
CA ALA A 245 -8.90 -11.18 -33.64
C ALA A 245 -8.34 -10.44 -34.87
N ALA A 246 -7.02 -10.21 -34.93
CA ALA A 246 -6.37 -9.55 -36.07
C ALA A 246 -6.47 -10.36 -37.38
N GLY A 247 -6.41 -11.69 -37.30
CA GLY A 247 -6.49 -12.58 -38.47
C GLY A 247 -7.90 -12.95 -38.94
N LYS A 248 -8.96 -12.50 -38.24
CA LYS A 248 -10.36 -12.86 -38.53
C LYS A 248 -11.11 -11.71 -39.19
N PRO A 249 -12.14 -11.99 -40.03
CA PRO A 249 -12.99 -10.95 -40.58
C PRO A 249 -13.64 -10.13 -39.46
N ARG A 250 -13.84 -8.82 -39.70
CA ARG A 250 -14.38 -7.83 -38.75
C ARG A 250 -15.77 -8.17 -38.16
N THR A 251 -16.42 -9.23 -38.62
CA THR A 251 -17.67 -9.77 -38.09
C THR A 251 -17.49 -10.61 -36.82
N HIS A 252 -16.28 -11.08 -36.53
CA HIS A 252 -16.00 -11.89 -35.34
C HIS A 252 -15.78 -11.01 -34.11
N ARG A 253 -16.60 -11.19 -33.07
CA ARG A 253 -16.47 -10.48 -31.79
C ARG A 253 -15.91 -11.45 -30.75
N SER A 254 -14.75 -11.13 -30.20
CA SER A 254 -14.21 -11.77 -28.99
C SER A 254 -14.38 -10.84 -27.80
N VAL A 255 -14.78 -11.39 -26.66
CA VAL A 255 -14.90 -10.64 -25.40
C VAL A 255 -14.13 -11.42 -24.34
N VAL A 256 -13.17 -10.74 -23.71
CA VAL A 256 -12.41 -11.28 -22.57
C VAL A 256 -12.76 -10.46 -21.34
N SER A 257 -13.14 -11.13 -20.27
CA SER A 257 -13.45 -10.51 -18.99
C SER A 257 -12.41 -10.91 -17.95
N ILE A 258 -11.77 -9.93 -17.32
CA ILE A 258 -10.77 -10.13 -16.28
C ILE A 258 -11.39 -9.74 -14.94
N THR A 259 -11.58 -10.71 -14.05
CA THR A 259 -12.08 -10.48 -12.70
C THR A 259 -10.97 -10.72 -11.68
N ALA A 260 -10.70 -9.72 -10.83
CA ALA A 260 -9.77 -9.87 -9.72
C ALA A 260 -10.07 -8.88 -8.60
N PRO A 261 -9.63 -9.17 -7.35
CA PRO A 261 -9.68 -8.20 -6.25
C PRO A 261 -8.91 -6.89 -6.54
N ARG A 262 -9.16 -5.86 -5.73
CA ARG A 262 -8.42 -4.58 -5.77
C ARG A 262 -6.93 -4.81 -5.49
N GLY A 263 -6.07 -3.95 -6.05
CA GLY A 263 -4.61 -4.04 -5.87
C GLY A 263 -3.89 -5.20 -6.58
N ARG A 264 -4.57 -6.12 -7.27
CA ARG A 264 -3.95 -7.28 -7.94
C ARG A 264 -3.27 -6.99 -9.30
N GLY A 265 -3.22 -5.73 -9.72
CA GLY A 265 -2.51 -5.32 -10.94
C GLY A 265 -3.28 -5.47 -12.26
N LYS A 266 -4.62 -5.57 -12.24
CA LYS A 266 -5.45 -5.65 -13.47
C LYS A 266 -5.13 -4.56 -14.50
N SER A 267 -5.09 -3.30 -14.07
CA SER A 267 -4.81 -2.16 -14.94
C SER A 267 -3.40 -2.20 -15.54
N ALA A 268 -2.44 -2.73 -14.79
CA ALA A 268 -1.07 -2.92 -15.26
C ALA A 268 -1.01 -4.00 -16.35
N THR A 269 -1.66 -5.16 -16.13
CA THR A 269 -1.75 -6.23 -17.12
C THR A 269 -2.46 -5.77 -18.39
N LEU A 270 -3.54 -5.00 -18.26
CA LEU A 270 -4.22 -4.41 -19.41
C LEU A 270 -3.31 -3.45 -20.18
N GLY A 271 -2.55 -2.59 -19.49
CA GLY A 271 -1.60 -1.69 -20.15
C GLY A 271 -0.50 -2.43 -20.92
N MET A 272 0.06 -3.48 -20.33
CA MET A 272 1.02 -4.36 -21.01
C MET A 272 0.41 -5.05 -22.24
N ALA A 273 -0.82 -5.56 -22.12
CA ALA A 273 -1.52 -6.23 -23.21
C ALA A 273 -1.82 -5.27 -24.38
N VAL A 274 -2.17 -4.02 -24.10
CA VAL A 274 -2.38 -2.98 -25.13
C VAL A 274 -1.09 -2.73 -25.91
N ALA A 275 0.06 -2.64 -25.26
CA ALA A 275 1.35 -2.47 -25.95
C ALA A 275 1.67 -3.66 -26.86
N CYS A 276 1.41 -4.89 -26.41
CA CYS A 276 1.55 -6.09 -27.25
C CYS A 276 0.56 -6.10 -28.43
N ALA A 277 -0.67 -5.63 -28.25
CA ALA A 277 -1.66 -5.56 -29.33
C ALA A 277 -1.26 -4.53 -30.41
N LEU A 278 -0.65 -3.41 -30.01
CA LEU A 278 -0.10 -2.42 -30.95
C LEU A 278 1.07 -2.98 -31.77
N LEU A 279 1.88 -3.86 -31.18
CA LEU A 279 2.93 -4.58 -31.90
C LEU A 279 2.33 -5.51 -32.97
N GLY A 280 1.20 -6.17 -32.67
CA GLY A 280 0.46 -7.03 -33.60
C GLY A 280 -0.39 -6.30 -34.65
N GLU A 281 0.04 -5.11 -35.09
CA GLU A 281 -0.59 -4.29 -36.14
C GLU A 281 -2.04 -3.83 -35.86
N THR A 282 -2.45 -3.75 -34.59
CA THR A 282 -3.76 -3.19 -34.25
C THR A 282 -3.81 -1.69 -34.54
N ALA A 283 -4.68 -1.26 -35.47
CA ALA A 283 -4.72 0.12 -35.95
C ALA A 283 -5.06 1.17 -34.88
N ALA A 284 -5.96 0.85 -33.95
CA ALA A 284 -6.34 1.75 -32.85
C ALA A 284 -6.89 0.98 -31.66
N VAL A 285 -6.54 1.44 -30.45
CA VAL A 285 -7.06 0.91 -29.18
C VAL A 285 -7.72 2.03 -28.41
N ALA A 286 -8.99 1.85 -28.04
CA ALA A 286 -9.73 2.79 -27.20
C ALA A 286 -9.78 2.28 -25.75
N ILE A 287 -9.48 3.16 -24.79
CA ILE A 287 -9.54 2.87 -23.35
C ILE A 287 -10.69 3.69 -22.76
N THR A 288 -11.61 3.01 -22.07
CA THR A 288 -12.74 3.66 -21.39
C THR A 288 -12.70 3.38 -19.89
N SER A 289 -13.10 4.35 -19.08
CA SER A 289 -13.15 4.25 -17.63
C SER A 289 -14.27 5.15 -17.08
N PRO A 290 -14.95 4.77 -15.99
CA PRO A 290 -15.94 5.63 -15.33
C PRO A 290 -15.31 6.87 -14.69
N THR A 291 -14.03 6.83 -14.31
CA THR A 291 -13.30 7.96 -13.73
C THR A 291 -11.91 8.12 -14.35
N PRO A 292 -11.42 9.36 -14.58
CA PRO A 292 -10.14 9.60 -15.23
C PRO A 292 -8.94 9.12 -14.41
N GLN A 293 -9.03 9.07 -13.08
CA GLN A 293 -7.93 8.64 -12.22
C GLN A 293 -7.56 7.15 -12.46
N ASN A 294 -8.54 6.32 -12.83
CA ASN A 294 -8.31 4.89 -13.05
C ASN A 294 -7.51 4.60 -14.33
N THR A 295 -7.48 5.52 -15.31
CA THR A 295 -6.75 5.30 -16.56
C THR A 295 -5.26 5.59 -16.43
N GLY A 296 -4.85 6.39 -15.44
CA GLY A 296 -3.45 6.78 -15.25
C GLY A 296 -2.50 5.58 -15.14
N VAL A 297 -2.90 4.54 -14.40
CA VAL A 297 -2.11 3.31 -14.27
C VAL A 297 -2.01 2.54 -15.59
N VAL A 298 -3.10 2.47 -16.35
CA VAL A 298 -3.10 1.78 -17.66
C VAL A 298 -2.10 2.47 -18.59
N PHE A 299 -2.18 3.79 -18.74
CA PHE A 299 -1.27 4.56 -19.60
C PHE A 299 0.18 4.51 -19.14
N ALA A 300 0.45 4.52 -17.83
CA ALA A 300 1.80 4.37 -17.30
C ALA A 300 2.42 3.03 -17.72
N PHE A 301 1.66 1.93 -17.63
CA PHE A 301 2.14 0.60 -18.05
C PHE A 301 2.19 0.42 -19.57
N VAL A 302 1.33 1.11 -20.33
CA VAL A 302 1.47 1.19 -21.80
C VAL A 302 2.81 1.83 -22.14
N ALA A 303 3.14 2.98 -21.53
CA ALA A 303 4.40 3.66 -21.77
C ALA A 303 5.62 2.81 -21.36
N GLU A 304 5.57 2.17 -20.19
CA GLU A 304 6.64 1.28 -19.71
C GLU A 304 6.82 0.06 -20.64
N ALA A 305 5.74 -0.56 -21.11
CA ALA A 305 5.79 -1.69 -22.03
C ALA A 305 6.29 -1.28 -23.43
N LEU A 306 5.86 -0.14 -23.97
CA LEU A 306 6.36 0.38 -25.26
C LEU A 306 7.85 0.72 -25.18
N ASN A 307 8.31 1.28 -24.06
CA ASN A 307 9.73 1.51 -23.81
C ASN A 307 10.52 0.20 -23.78
N ALA A 308 9.98 -0.84 -23.13
CA ALA A 308 10.59 -2.18 -23.11
C ALA A 308 10.64 -2.84 -24.50
N LEU A 309 9.72 -2.49 -25.41
CA LEU A 309 9.71 -2.92 -26.81
C LEU A 309 10.64 -2.08 -27.71
N GLY A 310 11.27 -1.02 -27.17
CA GLY A 310 12.10 -0.10 -27.97
C GLY A 310 11.30 0.80 -28.91
N MET A 311 9.97 0.80 -28.83
CA MET A 311 9.06 1.65 -29.61
C MET A 311 8.79 2.99 -28.92
N ALA A 312 9.77 3.51 -28.19
CA ALA A 312 9.61 4.69 -27.35
C ALA A 312 8.95 5.82 -28.14
N ALA A 313 7.77 6.24 -27.69
CA ALA A 313 7.19 7.49 -28.12
C ALA A 313 8.13 8.59 -27.62
N LYS A 314 8.88 9.20 -28.54
CA LYS A 314 9.52 10.49 -28.29
C LYS A 314 8.41 11.49 -28.01
N TYR A 315 8.10 11.68 -26.72
CA TYR A 315 7.39 12.85 -26.22
C TYR A 315 8.41 13.76 -25.55
#